data_AF-A0A644TDU9-F1
#
_entry.id   AF-A0A644TDU9-F1
#
_cell.length_a   1.000
_cell.length_b   1.000
_cell.length_c   1.000
_cell.angle_alpha   90.00
_cell.angle_beta   90.00
_cell.angle_gamma   90.00
#
_symmetry.space_group_name_H-M   'P 1'
#
loop_
_entity.id
_entity.type
_entity.pdbx_description
1 polymer ?
#
loop_
_entity_poly.entity_id
_entity_poly.type
_entity_poly.pdbx_seq_one_letter_code
_entity_poly.pdbx_strand_id
1 'polypeptide(L)'
;MPYCPDCGVEIGQAKRCPLCGGENPRFTNATASGDKPTLRPECGDQEGGLLGADNEEDPSRTERQKAAWEILSVALAITSATVFLINLLVAKGISWSLYPLASFMFIWFWATAFLLLGRRPRLQALLIAIAPPIFLLSLGFIIGKGAWAWRLALPICLLAEGIAAIIGLLARNTRRKGLNILAFVLAGCALLCIGIELFIDIFLENPIRPGWSVVTALALLPIAVFLLYIHHRVATSTNLHRLFKL
;
A
#
# COMPACT_ATOMS: atom_id res chain seq x y z
N MET A 1 10.58 50.95 -28.35
CA MET A 1 10.70 50.04 -27.19
C MET A 1 10.49 48.61 -27.68
N PRO A 2 11.25 47.60 -27.20
CA PRO A 2 11.09 46.22 -27.67
C PRO A 2 9.89 45.54 -26.97
N TYR A 3 9.00 45.00 -27.80
CA TYR A 3 7.86 44.18 -27.35
C TYR A 3 8.16 42.70 -27.61
N CYS A 4 7.62 41.82 -26.76
CA CYS A 4 7.70 40.37 -26.97
C CYS A 4 6.83 39.95 -28.15
N PRO A 5 7.34 39.24 -29.17
CA PRO A 5 6.52 38.76 -30.29
C PRO A 5 5.47 37.73 -29.86
N ASP A 6 5.76 36.92 -28.85
CA ASP A 6 4.84 35.87 -28.38
C ASP A 6 3.76 36.41 -27.44
N CYS A 7 4.11 37.42 -26.64
CA CYS A 7 3.34 37.79 -25.43
C CYS A 7 2.86 39.25 -25.45
N GLY A 8 3.34 40.08 -26.38
CA GLY A 8 2.92 41.47 -26.54
C GLY A 8 3.34 42.45 -25.44
N VAL A 9 4.01 41.97 -24.38
CA VAL A 9 4.45 42.78 -23.24
C VAL A 9 5.75 43.53 -23.55
N GLU A 10 5.90 44.73 -22.97
CA GLU A 10 7.10 45.55 -23.07
C GLU A 10 8.24 44.97 -22.21
N ILE A 11 9.36 44.57 -22.85
CA ILE A 11 10.45 43.83 -22.18
C ILE A 11 11.60 44.76 -21.72
N GLY A 12 11.59 46.03 -22.13
CA GLY A 12 12.64 46.99 -21.77
C GLY A 12 14.04 46.52 -22.19
N GLN A 13 14.97 46.40 -21.23
CA GLN A 13 16.35 45.93 -21.45
C GLN A 13 16.62 44.49 -20.98
N ALA A 14 15.60 43.75 -20.53
CA ALA A 14 15.79 42.38 -20.06
C ALA A 14 16.15 41.43 -21.22
N LYS A 15 17.05 40.46 -20.99
CA LYS A 15 17.51 39.51 -22.03
C LYS A 15 16.43 38.53 -22.49
N ARG A 16 15.48 38.21 -21.60
CA ARG A 16 14.34 37.32 -21.85
C ARG A 16 13.07 37.91 -21.25
N CYS A 17 11.93 37.57 -21.85
CA CYS A 17 10.62 37.98 -21.36
C CYS A 17 10.34 37.31 -19.99
N PRO A 18 10.02 38.08 -18.93
CA PRO A 18 9.77 37.52 -17.60
C PRO A 18 8.48 36.70 -17.50
N LEU A 19 7.55 36.87 -18.44
CA LEU A 19 6.26 36.16 -18.44
C LEU A 19 6.31 34.81 -19.16
N CYS A 20 6.94 34.78 -20.34
CA CYS A 20 6.93 33.59 -21.20
C CYS A 20 8.32 33.03 -21.51
N GLY A 21 9.39 33.66 -21.03
CA GLY A 21 10.76 33.20 -21.22
C GLY A 21 11.33 33.40 -22.62
N GLY A 22 10.53 33.91 -23.58
CA GLY A 22 10.96 34.18 -24.96
C GLY A 22 12.15 35.15 -25.02
N GLU A 23 13.04 34.96 -25.99
CA GLU A 23 14.25 35.76 -26.12
C GLU A 23 13.94 37.17 -26.62
N ASN A 24 14.62 38.17 -26.06
CA ASN A 24 14.40 39.56 -26.47
C ASN A 24 15.02 39.79 -27.86
N PRO A 25 14.21 40.18 -28.87
CA PRO A 25 14.69 40.37 -30.25
C PRO A 25 15.77 41.45 -30.40
N ARG A 26 15.97 42.28 -29.37
CA ARG A 26 17.04 43.28 -29.35
C ARG A 26 18.43 42.66 -29.18
N PHE A 27 18.54 41.49 -28.54
CA PHE A 27 19.80 40.80 -28.30
C PHE A 27 20.10 39.69 -29.31
N THR A 28 19.10 39.16 -30.00
CA THR A 28 19.29 38.21 -31.11
C THR A 28 19.90 38.88 -32.34
N ASN A 29 19.59 40.17 -32.54
CA ASN A 29 20.06 40.93 -33.71
C ASN A 29 21.41 41.63 -33.48
N ALA A 30 21.93 41.63 -32.25
CA ALA A 30 23.22 42.24 -31.90
C ALA A 30 24.41 41.28 -32.01
N THR A 31 24.18 39.98 -32.21
CA THR A 31 25.22 38.94 -32.35
C THR A 31 25.57 38.59 -33.81
N ALA A 32 25.07 39.35 -34.78
CA ALA A 32 25.46 39.24 -36.18
C ALA A 32 26.50 40.31 -36.57
N SER A 33 27.56 40.49 -35.78
CA SER A 33 28.77 41.25 -36.15
C SER A 33 29.88 41.05 -35.10
N GLY A 34 30.99 40.43 -35.50
CA GLY A 34 32.34 40.81 -35.07
C GLY A 34 32.78 40.61 -33.61
N ASP A 35 33.67 39.63 -33.46
CA ASP A 35 34.87 39.63 -32.59
C ASP A 35 34.79 39.50 -31.05
N LYS A 36 35.68 38.64 -30.56
CA LYS A 36 36.08 38.38 -29.15
C LYS A 36 37.12 39.44 -28.69
N PRO A 37 37.67 39.41 -27.45
CA PRO A 37 37.14 39.06 -26.12
C PRO A 37 37.50 40.16 -25.08
N THR A 38 37.29 39.86 -23.79
CA THR A 38 38.04 40.31 -22.58
C THR A 38 37.36 41.21 -21.53
N LEU A 39 37.77 40.95 -20.28
CA LEU A 39 37.74 41.76 -19.06
C LEU A 39 36.52 41.67 -18.11
N ARG A 40 36.70 40.87 -17.05
CA ARG A 40 36.30 41.19 -15.66
C ARG A 40 37.24 42.31 -15.14
N PRO A 41 36.92 43.14 -14.09
CA PRO A 41 36.54 42.68 -12.74
C PRO A 41 35.57 43.58 -11.93
N GLU A 42 35.14 43.03 -10.78
CA GLU A 42 34.78 43.62 -9.45
C GLU A 42 33.90 44.88 -9.32
N CYS A 43 32.80 44.78 -8.54
CA CYS A 43 32.71 45.26 -7.14
C CYS A 43 31.23 45.39 -6.68
N GLY A 44 30.94 45.16 -5.39
CA GLY A 44 29.77 45.76 -4.71
C GLY A 44 28.76 44.81 -4.06
N ASP A 45 29.11 44.32 -2.86
CA ASP A 45 28.35 44.37 -1.60
C ASP A 45 26.87 43.91 -1.55
N GLN A 46 26.70 42.72 -0.98
CA GLN A 46 26.03 42.50 0.32
C GLN A 46 24.61 43.05 0.52
N GLU A 47 23.59 42.21 0.31
CA GLU A 47 22.34 42.23 1.10
C GLU A 47 21.80 40.80 1.32
N GLY A 48 21.25 40.57 2.50
CA GLY A 48 21.09 39.27 3.13
C GLY A 48 20.06 38.33 2.50
N GLY A 49 20.45 37.07 2.37
CA GLY A 49 19.56 35.92 2.20
C GLY A 49 19.58 35.05 3.45
N LEU A 50 19.06 35.59 4.56
CA LEU A 50 18.58 34.78 5.68
C LEU A 50 17.28 34.12 5.19
N LEU A 51 17.10 32.83 5.47
CA LEU A 51 16.22 31.88 4.77
C LEU A 51 16.92 31.28 3.56
N GLY A 52 17.85 30.36 3.86
CA GLY A 52 18.02 29.21 2.99
C GLY A 52 16.62 28.65 2.77
N ALA A 53 16.10 28.80 1.56
CA ALA A 53 15.02 27.97 1.10
C ALA A 53 15.59 26.57 1.14
N ASP A 54 15.32 25.90 2.28
CA ASP A 54 15.60 24.50 2.46
C ASP A 54 15.10 23.83 1.19
N ASN A 55 16.03 23.28 0.42
CA ASN A 55 15.67 22.27 -0.54
C ASN A 55 15.02 21.19 0.32
N GLU A 56 13.68 21.21 0.43
CA GLU A 56 12.89 20.08 0.87
C GLU A 56 13.18 18.98 -0.16
N GLU A 57 14.31 18.30 0.05
CA GLU A 57 14.62 17.02 -0.57
C GLU A 57 13.50 16.10 -0.14
N ASP A 58 12.49 15.97 -1.01
CA ASP A 58 11.33 15.12 -0.79
C ASP A 58 11.85 13.72 -0.42
N PRO A 59 11.72 13.28 0.86
CA PRO A 59 12.42 12.09 1.31
C PRO A 59 11.93 10.91 0.49
N SER A 60 12.87 10.08 0.04
CA SER A 60 12.57 8.97 -0.85
C SER A 60 11.49 8.08 -0.22
N ARG A 61 10.63 7.45 -1.03
CA ARG A 61 9.55 6.57 -0.52
C ARG A 61 10.06 5.54 0.49
N THR A 62 11.29 5.07 0.33
CA THR A 62 11.91 4.12 1.24
C THR A 62 12.40 4.71 2.55
N GLU A 63 12.84 5.96 2.58
CA GLU A 63 13.16 6.66 3.82
C GLU A 63 11.88 6.96 4.60
N ARG A 64 10.82 7.41 3.91
CA ARG A 64 9.49 7.58 4.52
C ARG A 64 8.96 6.29 5.14
N GLN A 65 9.07 5.17 4.44
CA GLN A 65 8.64 3.85 4.95
C GLN A 65 9.46 3.39 6.17
N LYS A 66 10.77 3.62 6.17
CA LYS A 66 11.64 3.31 7.31
C LYS A 66 11.32 4.20 8.51
N ALA A 67 11.22 5.50 8.31
CA ALA A 67 10.85 6.45 9.37
C ALA A 67 9.48 6.11 9.96
N ALA A 68 8.48 5.79 9.12
CA ALA A 68 7.17 5.34 9.58
C ALA A 68 7.25 4.05 10.43
N TRP A 69 8.07 3.08 10.02
CA TRP A 69 8.28 1.86 10.79
C TRP A 69 9.01 2.11 12.12
N GLU A 70 10.01 3.00 12.15
CA GLU A 70 10.72 3.38 13.38
C GLU A 70 9.78 4.06 14.38
N ILE A 71 9.02 5.06 13.92
CA ILE A 71 8.04 5.76 14.74
C ILE A 71 7.00 4.77 15.29
N LEU A 72 6.47 3.89 14.44
CA LEU A 72 5.51 2.87 14.87
C LEU A 72 6.14 1.90 15.89
N SER A 73 7.39 1.49 15.68
CA SER A 73 8.09 0.59 16.60
C SER A 73 8.29 1.22 17.98
N VAL A 74 8.72 2.49 18.02
CA VAL A 74 8.87 3.24 19.27
C VAL A 74 7.52 3.44 19.95
N ALA A 75 6.49 3.83 19.20
CA ALA A 75 5.14 4.01 19.74
C ALA A 75 4.61 2.70 20.36
N LEU A 76 4.68 1.59 19.63
CA LEU A 76 4.26 0.28 20.14
C LEU A 76 5.08 -0.17 21.34
N ALA A 77 6.39 0.11 21.38
CA ALA A 77 7.24 -0.22 22.52
C ALA A 77 6.82 0.54 23.78
N ILE A 78 6.59 1.85 23.67
CA ILE A 78 6.14 2.69 24.79
C ILE A 78 4.76 2.23 25.28
N THR A 79 3.81 2.00 24.37
CA THR A 79 2.47 1.52 24.73
C THR A 79 2.53 0.14 25.38
N SER A 80 3.33 -0.78 24.85
CA SER A 80 3.56 -2.12 25.42
C SER A 80 4.11 -2.04 26.84
N ALA A 81 5.15 -1.23 27.06
CA ALA A 81 5.76 -1.03 28.38
C ALA A 81 4.75 -0.44 29.37
N THR A 82 3.97 0.56 28.93
CA THR A 82 2.95 1.21 29.76
C THR A 82 1.87 0.21 30.19
N VAL A 83 1.30 -0.53 29.24
CA VAL A 83 0.26 -1.53 29.52
C VAL A 83 0.78 -2.65 30.43
N PHE A 84 2.00 -3.12 30.18
CA PHE A 84 2.64 -4.13 31.02
C PHE A 84 2.84 -3.63 32.45
N LEU A 85 3.34 -2.39 32.63
CA LEU A 85 3.55 -1.80 33.94
C LEU A 85 2.23 -1.57 34.68
N ILE A 86 1.19 -1.05 34.02
CA ILE A 86 -0.14 -0.90 34.62
C ILE A 86 -0.67 -2.26 35.10
N ASN A 87 -0.53 -3.30 34.29
CA ASN A 87 -0.94 -4.64 34.68
C ASN A 87 -0.16 -5.14 35.92
N LEU A 88 1.15 -4.90 36.02
CA LEU A 88 1.92 -5.27 37.21
C LEU A 88 1.46 -4.49 38.45
N LEU A 89 1.19 -3.20 38.32
CA LEU A 89 0.77 -2.34 39.43
C LEU A 89 -0.65 -2.67 39.91
N VAL A 90 -1.58 -2.90 38.98
CA VAL A 90 -3.00 -3.13 39.28
C VAL A 90 -3.27 -4.59 39.61
N ALA A 91 -2.83 -5.52 38.77
CA ALA A 91 -3.15 -6.94 38.90
C ALA A 91 -2.15 -7.71 39.77
N LYS A 92 -1.02 -7.10 40.17
CA LYS A 92 0.06 -7.73 40.95
C LYS A 92 0.58 -9.06 40.34
N GLY A 93 0.44 -9.21 39.03
CA GLY A 93 0.77 -10.41 38.27
C GLY A 93 0.49 -10.22 36.78
N ILE A 94 0.88 -11.18 35.94
CA ILE A 94 0.67 -11.10 34.49
C ILE A 94 -0.69 -11.72 34.15
N SER A 95 -1.66 -10.89 33.74
CA SER A 95 -3.01 -11.36 33.43
C SER A 95 -3.52 -10.80 32.10
N TRP A 96 -4.03 -9.57 32.09
CA TRP A 96 -4.72 -8.97 30.95
C TRP A 96 -3.78 -8.23 29.98
N SER A 97 -2.55 -7.92 30.38
CA SER A 97 -1.59 -7.26 29.48
C SER A 97 -1.15 -8.14 28.31
N LEU A 98 -1.29 -9.47 28.42
CA LEU A 98 -0.89 -10.40 27.36
C LEU A 98 -1.70 -10.21 26.06
N TYR A 99 -2.98 -9.86 26.15
CA TYR A 99 -3.85 -9.64 24.99
C TYR A 99 -3.41 -8.45 24.11
N PRO A 100 -3.23 -7.23 24.65
CA PRO A 100 -2.72 -6.11 23.88
C PRO A 100 -1.26 -6.31 23.47
N LEU A 101 -0.41 -6.94 24.29
CA LEU A 101 0.98 -7.25 23.90
C LEU A 101 1.04 -8.17 22.67
N ALA A 102 0.24 -9.24 22.65
CA ALA A 102 0.14 -10.11 21.47
C ALA A 102 -0.36 -9.36 20.23
N SER A 103 -1.35 -8.47 20.41
CA SER A 103 -1.87 -7.63 19.33
C SER A 103 -0.84 -6.64 18.79
N PHE A 104 -0.08 -5.97 19.66
CA PHE A 104 0.98 -5.05 19.26
C PHE A 104 2.11 -5.76 18.52
N MET A 105 2.51 -6.94 18.97
CA MET A 105 3.48 -7.78 18.27
C MET A 105 2.97 -8.17 16.87
N PHE A 106 1.71 -8.57 16.76
CA PHE A 106 1.10 -8.91 15.48
C PHE A 106 1.09 -7.71 14.50
N ILE A 107 0.67 -6.53 14.97
CA ILE A 107 0.69 -5.29 14.18
C ILE A 107 2.12 -4.95 13.74
N TRP A 108 3.09 -5.08 14.65
CA TRP A 108 4.49 -4.80 14.35
C TRP A 108 5.05 -5.74 13.25
N PHE A 109 4.73 -7.04 13.30
CA PHE A 109 5.11 -7.97 12.24
C PHE A 109 4.49 -7.63 10.89
N TRP A 110 3.20 -7.27 10.87
CA TRP A 110 2.52 -6.82 9.66
C TRP A 110 3.14 -5.54 9.11
N ALA A 111 3.35 -4.53 9.95
CA ALA A 111 4.00 -3.29 9.54
C ALA A 111 5.41 -3.54 8.98
N THR A 112 6.19 -4.42 9.63
CA THR A 112 7.50 -4.84 9.14
C THR A 112 7.41 -5.49 7.75
N ALA A 113 6.44 -6.38 7.55
CA ALA A 113 6.22 -7.04 6.26
C ALA A 113 5.94 -6.03 5.12
N PHE A 114 5.07 -5.05 5.35
CA PHE A 114 4.65 -4.11 4.31
C PHE A 114 5.59 -2.91 4.13
N LEU A 115 6.19 -2.39 5.21
CA LEU A 115 7.02 -1.17 5.16
C LEU A 115 8.49 -1.47 4.82
N LEU A 116 9.07 -2.56 5.33
CA LEU A 116 10.49 -2.86 5.16
C LEU A 116 10.77 -3.94 4.12
N LEU A 117 9.93 -4.97 4.06
CA LEU A 117 10.21 -6.19 3.30
C LEU A 117 9.71 -6.16 1.85
N GLY A 118 9.20 -5.03 1.36
CA GLY A 118 8.71 -4.89 -0.03
C GLY A 118 9.76 -5.24 -1.10
N ARG A 119 11.06 -5.12 -0.80
CA ARG A 119 12.16 -5.54 -1.70
C ARG A 119 12.49 -7.04 -1.64
N ARG A 120 12.00 -7.77 -0.64
CA ARG A 120 12.25 -9.21 -0.43
C ARG A 120 10.92 -9.98 -0.41
N PRO A 121 10.28 -10.20 -1.58
CA PRO A 121 8.91 -10.71 -1.66
C PRO A 121 8.72 -12.09 -1.04
N ARG A 122 9.75 -12.95 -1.04
CA ARG A 122 9.70 -14.27 -0.38
C ARG A 122 9.60 -14.14 1.13
N LEU A 123 10.40 -13.27 1.73
CA LEU A 123 10.40 -13.03 3.17
C LEU A 123 9.14 -12.30 3.61
N GLN A 124 8.67 -11.35 2.80
CA GLN A 124 7.39 -10.67 3.02
C GLN A 124 6.22 -11.68 3.05
N ALA A 125 6.13 -12.55 2.04
CA ALA A 125 5.07 -13.55 1.97
C ALA A 125 5.13 -14.53 3.14
N LEU A 126 6.34 -14.97 3.52
CA LEU A 126 6.54 -15.84 4.68
C LEU A 126 6.06 -15.19 5.98
N LEU A 127 6.41 -13.92 6.20
CA LEU A 127 6.03 -13.20 7.41
C LEU A 127 4.51 -12.97 7.49
N ILE A 128 3.89 -12.61 6.36
CA ILE A 128 2.44 -12.45 6.24
C ILE A 128 1.71 -13.77 6.52
N ALA A 129 2.24 -14.91 6.05
CA ALA A 129 1.61 -16.21 6.23
C ALA A 129 1.81 -16.81 7.64
N ILE A 130 2.89 -16.45 8.33
CA ILE A 130 3.20 -17.02 9.66
C ILE A 130 2.59 -16.18 10.78
N ALA A 131 2.50 -14.86 10.62
CA ALA A 131 2.07 -13.98 11.69
C ALA A 131 0.63 -14.26 12.19
N PRO A 132 -0.40 -14.43 11.33
CA PRO A 132 -1.76 -14.66 11.79
C PRO A 132 -1.95 -16.00 12.52
N PRO A 133 -1.44 -17.14 12.03
CA PRO A 133 -1.45 -18.40 12.78
C PRO A 133 -0.79 -18.30 14.16
N ILE A 134 0.40 -17.70 14.26
CA ILE A 134 1.10 -17.52 15.54
C ILE A 134 0.27 -16.66 16.49
N PHE A 135 -0.31 -15.56 15.99
CA PHE A 135 -1.15 -14.68 16.79
C PHE A 135 -2.39 -15.40 17.34
N LEU A 136 -3.11 -16.14 16.49
CA LEU A 136 -4.30 -16.90 16.90
C LEU A 136 -3.96 -17.99 17.94
N LEU A 137 -2.85 -18.71 17.75
CA LEU A 137 -2.38 -19.70 18.72
C LEU A 137 -1.99 -19.04 20.04
N SER A 138 -1.30 -17.89 20.00
CA SER A 138 -0.94 -17.12 21.18
C SER A 138 -2.18 -16.72 21.99
N LEU A 139 -3.23 -16.24 21.34
CA LEU A 139 -4.51 -15.96 21.99
C LEU A 139 -5.15 -17.21 22.60
N GLY A 140 -5.09 -18.35 21.89
CA GLY A 140 -5.57 -19.63 22.39
C GLY A 140 -4.91 -20.04 23.71
N PHE A 141 -3.59 -19.85 23.82
CA PHE A 141 -2.84 -20.12 25.05
C PHE A 141 -3.16 -19.11 26.16
N ILE A 142 -3.28 -17.82 25.84
CA ILE A 142 -3.59 -16.77 26.84
C ILE A 142 -4.97 -16.98 27.47
N ILE A 143 -5.98 -17.40 26.68
CA ILE A 143 -7.34 -17.65 27.16
C ILE A 143 -7.45 -18.94 28.01
N GLY A 144 -6.46 -19.84 27.93
CA GLY A 144 -6.47 -21.12 28.65
C GLY A 144 -7.37 -22.19 28.03
N LYS A 145 -8.02 -21.91 26.88
CA LYS A 145 -8.84 -22.87 26.13
C LYS A 145 -8.33 -23.00 24.69
N GLY A 146 -7.13 -23.55 24.49
CA GLY A 146 -6.48 -23.60 23.17
C GLY A 146 -7.20 -24.40 22.08
N ALA A 147 -8.24 -25.17 22.42
CA ALA A 147 -8.97 -26.01 21.46
C ALA A 147 -9.62 -25.22 20.33
N TRP A 148 -10.21 -24.04 20.60
CA TRP A 148 -10.80 -23.20 19.54
C TRP A 148 -9.72 -22.65 18.59
N ALA A 149 -8.54 -22.31 19.13
CA ALA A 149 -7.45 -21.78 18.32
C ALA A 149 -6.92 -22.83 17.35
N TRP A 150 -6.69 -24.06 17.83
CA TRP A 150 -6.16 -25.16 17.01
C TRP A 150 -7.22 -25.80 16.09
N ARG A 151 -8.43 -26.07 16.59
CA ARG A 151 -9.46 -26.84 15.85
C ARG A 151 -10.36 -25.97 14.97
N LEU A 152 -10.46 -24.67 15.20
CA LEU A 152 -11.36 -23.78 14.47
C LEU A 152 -10.61 -22.62 13.81
N ALA A 153 -9.93 -21.77 14.59
CA ALA A 153 -9.34 -20.55 14.07
C ALA A 153 -8.17 -20.82 13.11
N LEU A 154 -7.28 -21.77 13.45
CA LEU A 154 -6.14 -22.12 12.62
C LEU A 154 -6.55 -22.69 11.25
N PRO A 155 -7.47 -23.69 11.15
CA PRO A 155 -7.96 -24.16 9.86
C PRO A 155 -8.60 -23.07 9.00
N ILE A 156 -9.42 -22.20 9.61
CA ILE A 156 -10.05 -21.07 8.89
C ILE A 156 -8.98 -20.08 8.40
N CYS A 157 -7.99 -19.77 9.23
CA CYS A 157 -6.88 -18.88 8.88
C CYS A 157 -6.09 -19.43 7.69
N LEU A 158 -5.68 -20.70 7.75
CA LEU A 158 -4.95 -21.36 6.68
C LEU A 158 -5.77 -21.45 5.38
N LEU A 159 -7.07 -21.68 5.48
CA LEU A 159 -7.96 -21.64 4.33
C LEU A 159 -8.00 -20.23 3.70
N ALA A 160 -8.17 -19.19 4.51
CA ALA A 160 -8.21 -17.81 4.03
C ALA A 160 -6.89 -17.40 3.36
N GLU A 161 -5.76 -17.71 4.00
CA GLU A 161 -4.42 -17.46 3.46
C GLU A 161 -4.16 -18.25 2.17
N GLY A 162 -4.57 -19.52 2.14
CA GLY A 162 -4.48 -20.38 0.96
C GLY A 162 -5.28 -19.83 -0.22
N ILE A 163 -6.53 -19.41 0.02
CA ILE A 163 -7.38 -18.77 -1.01
C ILE A 163 -6.75 -17.46 -1.50
N ALA A 164 -6.27 -16.61 -0.59
CA ALA A 164 -5.60 -15.35 -0.96
C ALA A 164 -4.33 -15.59 -1.78
N ALA A 165 -3.52 -16.58 -1.41
CA ALA A 165 -2.31 -16.97 -2.14
C ALA A 165 -2.63 -17.50 -3.54
N ILE A 166 -3.67 -18.35 -3.66
CA ILE A 166 -4.16 -18.86 -4.94
C ILE A 166 -4.63 -17.69 -5.81
N ILE A 167 -5.49 -16.79 -5.31
CA ILE A 167 -5.95 -15.61 -6.05
C ILE A 167 -4.77 -14.74 -6.49
N GLY A 168 -3.81 -14.50 -5.61
CA GLY A 168 -2.60 -13.74 -5.92
C GLY A 168 -1.78 -14.40 -7.04
N LEU A 169 -1.65 -15.73 -7.04
CA LEU A 169 -0.96 -16.49 -8.07
C LEU A 169 -1.71 -16.43 -9.41
N LEU A 170 -3.04 -16.61 -9.42
CA LEU A 170 -3.87 -16.47 -10.61
C LEU A 170 -3.79 -15.05 -11.18
N ALA A 171 -3.87 -14.02 -10.34
CA ALA A 171 -3.76 -12.62 -10.74
C ALA A 171 -2.37 -12.28 -11.32
N ARG A 172 -1.31 -12.93 -10.81
CA ARG A 172 0.05 -12.77 -11.36
C ARG A 172 0.23 -13.49 -12.70
N ASN A 173 -0.34 -14.68 -12.85
CA ASN A 173 -0.17 -15.50 -14.05
C ASN A 173 -1.08 -15.07 -15.21
N THR A 174 -2.13 -14.30 -14.93
CA THR A 174 -3.05 -13.88 -15.99
C THR A 174 -2.48 -12.75 -16.82
N ARG A 175 -2.46 -12.94 -18.16
CA ARG A 175 -1.91 -11.97 -19.13
C ARG A 175 -2.65 -10.63 -19.16
N ARG A 176 -3.97 -10.63 -18.96
CA ARG A 176 -4.82 -9.43 -18.95
C ARG A 176 -5.49 -9.29 -17.59
N LYS A 177 -5.15 -8.24 -16.86
CA LYS A 177 -5.76 -7.95 -15.55
C LYS A 177 -7.02 -7.12 -15.77
N GLY A 178 -8.11 -7.48 -15.10
CA GLY A 178 -9.38 -6.75 -15.19
C GLY A 178 -10.47 -7.48 -14.41
N LEU A 179 -11.63 -7.67 -15.05
CA LEU A 179 -12.81 -8.31 -14.45
C LEU A 179 -12.58 -9.75 -13.96
N ASN A 180 -11.58 -10.45 -14.49
CA ASN A 180 -11.17 -11.78 -14.03
C ASN A 180 -10.66 -11.80 -12.59
N ILE A 181 -9.90 -10.78 -12.15
CA ILE A 181 -9.41 -10.71 -10.77
C ILE A 181 -10.58 -10.58 -9.82
N LEU A 182 -11.54 -9.71 -10.16
CA LEU A 182 -12.77 -9.57 -9.38
C LEU A 182 -13.55 -10.89 -9.31
N ALA A 183 -13.66 -11.62 -10.42
CA ALA A 183 -14.28 -12.94 -10.41
C ALA A 183 -13.57 -13.94 -9.51
N PHE A 184 -12.23 -13.98 -9.51
CA PHE A 184 -11.45 -14.85 -8.61
C PHE A 184 -11.68 -14.49 -7.14
N VAL A 185 -11.77 -13.19 -6.81
CA VAL A 185 -12.08 -12.74 -5.46
C VAL A 185 -13.49 -13.18 -5.03
N LEU A 186 -14.50 -12.99 -5.88
CA LEU A 186 -15.87 -13.41 -5.58
C LEU A 186 -15.98 -14.93 -5.37
N ALA A 187 -15.34 -15.72 -6.24
CA ALA A 187 -15.28 -17.17 -6.08
C ALA A 187 -14.54 -17.59 -4.80
N GLY A 188 -13.44 -16.90 -4.48
CA GLY A 188 -12.70 -17.11 -3.24
C GLY A 188 -13.50 -16.79 -1.98
N CYS A 189 -14.27 -15.70 -1.97
CA CYS A 189 -15.17 -15.36 -0.87
C CYS A 189 -16.24 -16.44 -0.66
N ALA A 190 -16.86 -16.94 -1.74
CA ALA A 190 -17.83 -18.03 -1.66
C ALA A 190 -17.21 -19.30 -1.06
N LEU A 191 -16.02 -19.69 -1.53
CA LEU A 191 -15.28 -20.84 -1.00
C LEU A 191 -14.90 -20.66 0.47
N LEU A 192 -14.46 -19.46 0.86
CA LEU A 192 -14.13 -19.14 2.24
C LEU A 192 -15.36 -19.26 3.15
N CYS A 193 -16.52 -18.74 2.74
CA CYS A 193 -17.76 -18.86 3.52
C CYS A 193 -18.17 -20.32 3.72
N ILE A 194 -18.09 -21.16 2.67
CA ILE A 194 -18.37 -22.60 2.76
C ILE A 194 -17.41 -23.26 3.76
N GLY A 195 -16.11 -22.96 3.66
CA GLY A 195 -15.13 -23.52 4.57
C GLY A 195 -15.31 -23.05 6.02
N ILE A 196 -15.66 -21.78 6.25
CA ILE A 196 -15.97 -21.26 7.58
C ILE A 196 -17.14 -22.03 8.20
N GLU A 197 -18.26 -22.17 7.48
CA GLU A 197 -19.43 -22.90 7.98
C GLU A 197 -19.09 -24.37 8.27
N LEU A 198 -18.35 -25.02 7.36
CA LEU A 198 -17.87 -26.38 7.55
C LEU A 198 -17.01 -26.54 8.81
N PHE A 199 -16.03 -25.65 9.03
CA PHE A 199 -15.17 -25.73 10.21
C PHE A 199 -15.91 -25.42 11.50
N ILE A 200 -16.93 -24.54 11.45
CA ILE A 200 -17.82 -24.29 12.58
C ILE A 200 -18.63 -25.55 12.92
N ASP A 201 -19.25 -26.20 11.92
CA ASP A 201 -20.03 -27.42 12.13
C ASP A 201 -19.16 -28.54 12.73
N ILE A 202 -17.96 -28.75 12.18
CA ILE A 202 -16.99 -29.73 12.71
C ILE A 202 -16.58 -29.39 14.15
N PHE A 203 -16.33 -28.11 14.44
CA PHE A 203 -15.93 -27.68 15.78
C PHE A 203 -17.04 -27.85 16.82
N LEU A 204 -18.29 -27.64 16.41
CA LEU A 204 -19.48 -27.80 17.26
C LEU A 204 -20.02 -29.24 17.29
N GLU A 205 -19.39 -30.17 16.57
CA GLU A 205 -19.83 -31.57 16.42
C GLU A 205 -21.26 -31.70 15.85
N ASN A 206 -21.64 -30.72 15.03
CA ASN A 206 -22.92 -30.69 14.33
C ASN A 206 -22.87 -31.53 13.04
N PRO A 207 -24.02 -32.05 12.56
CA PRO A 207 -24.09 -32.61 11.23
C PRO A 207 -23.80 -31.51 10.19
N ILE A 208 -22.89 -31.79 9.25
CA ILE A 208 -22.48 -30.85 8.20
C ILE A 208 -23.69 -30.53 7.32
N ARG A 209 -24.24 -29.33 7.46
CA ARG A 209 -25.45 -28.87 6.75
C ARG A 209 -25.28 -27.40 6.37
N PRO A 210 -24.66 -27.10 5.21
CA PRO A 210 -24.39 -25.73 4.83
C PRO A 210 -25.72 -24.99 4.60
N GLY A 211 -25.91 -23.90 5.31
CA GLY A 211 -27.10 -23.05 5.26
C GLY A 211 -26.76 -21.69 4.65
N TRP A 212 -26.10 -20.82 5.42
CA TRP A 212 -25.84 -19.45 4.99
C TRP A 212 -24.75 -19.37 3.91
N SER A 213 -23.77 -20.28 3.92
CA SER A 213 -22.74 -20.31 2.88
C SER A 213 -23.29 -20.66 1.50
N VAL A 214 -24.36 -21.47 1.42
CA VAL A 214 -25.04 -21.79 0.16
C VAL A 214 -25.69 -20.55 -0.44
N VAL A 215 -26.38 -19.76 0.39
CA VAL A 215 -26.99 -18.49 -0.04
C VAL A 215 -25.92 -17.54 -0.57
N THR A 216 -24.79 -17.42 0.13
CA THR A 216 -23.65 -16.60 -0.32
C THR A 216 -23.07 -17.13 -1.63
N ALA A 217 -22.88 -18.44 -1.77
CA ALA A 217 -22.34 -19.03 -2.99
C ALA A 217 -23.27 -18.82 -4.20
N LEU A 218 -24.58 -18.99 -4.03
CA LEU A 218 -25.58 -18.72 -5.06
C LEU A 218 -25.65 -17.25 -5.47
N ALA A 219 -25.34 -16.32 -4.56
CA ALA A 219 -25.26 -14.90 -4.89
C ALA A 219 -23.95 -14.54 -5.64
N LEU A 220 -22.81 -15.08 -5.21
CA LEU A 220 -21.49 -14.67 -5.72
C LEU A 220 -21.04 -15.42 -6.98
N LEU A 221 -21.28 -16.73 -7.06
CA LEU A 221 -20.76 -17.56 -8.15
C LEU A 221 -21.34 -17.20 -9.53
N PRO A 222 -22.65 -16.93 -9.69
CA PRO A 222 -23.18 -16.51 -11.00
C PRO A 222 -22.54 -15.21 -11.49
N ILE A 223 -22.31 -14.25 -10.58
CA ILE A 223 -21.63 -12.99 -10.91
C ILE A 223 -20.18 -13.26 -11.30
N ALA A 224 -19.46 -14.10 -10.55
CA ALA A 224 -18.09 -14.47 -10.87
C ALA A 224 -17.99 -15.13 -12.26
N VAL A 225 -18.87 -16.08 -12.58
CA VAL A 225 -18.94 -16.75 -13.88
C VAL A 225 -19.23 -15.75 -15.00
N PHE A 226 -20.20 -14.85 -14.79
CA PHE A 226 -20.53 -13.81 -15.76
C PHE A 226 -19.34 -12.87 -16.04
N LEU A 227 -18.61 -12.45 -15.01
CA LEU A 227 -17.42 -11.61 -15.14
C LEU A 227 -16.29 -12.32 -15.91
N LEU A 228 -16.06 -13.61 -15.64
CA LEU A 228 -15.09 -14.41 -16.41
C LEU A 228 -15.50 -14.53 -17.88
N TYR A 229 -16.79 -14.77 -18.14
CA TYR A 229 -17.32 -14.85 -19.49
C TYR A 229 -17.12 -13.55 -20.27
N ILE A 230 -17.46 -12.38 -19.70
CA ILE A 230 -17.21 -11.08 -20.34
C ILE A 230 -15.72 -10.88 -20.58
N HIS A 231 -14.88 -11.15 -19.58
CA HIS A 231 -13.45 -10.95 -19.68
C HIS A 231 -12.84 -11.79 -20.81
N HIS A 232 -13.19 -13.07 -20.91
CA HIS A 232 -12.60 -13.96 -21.91
C HIS A 232 -13.23 -13.82 -23.30
N ARG A 233 -14.55 -13.65 -23.41
CA ARG A 233 -15.25 -13.61 -24.70
C ARG A 233 -15.25 -12.22 -25.34
N VAL A 234 -15.55 -11.17 -24.57
CA VAL A 234 -15.81 -9.82 -25.12
C VAL A 234 -14.56 -8.96 -25.14
N ALA A 235 -13.73 -9.01 -24.10
CA ALA A 235 -12.50 -8.21 -24.05
C ALA A 235 -11.40 -8.75 -25.01
N THR A 236 -11.56 -9.96 -25.55
CA THR A 236 -10.67 -10.53 -26.57
C THR A 236 -11.01 -10.03 -27.97
N SER A 237 -12.29 -9.73 -28.26
CA SER A 237 -12.75 -9.32 -29.59
C SER A 237 -12.84 -7.80 -29.80
N THR A 238 -12.77 -7.01 -28.74
CA THR A 238 -12.91 -5.55 -28.82
C THR A 238 -11.63 -4.84 -28.38
N ASN A 239 -11.04 -4.05 -29.28
CA ASN A 239 -10.07 -3.02 -28.93
C ASN A 239 -10.77 -2.03 -28.01
N LEU A 240 -10.65 -2.23 -26.69
CA LEU A 240 -11.22 -1.37 -25.64
C LEU A 240 -10.85 0.11 -25.79
N HIS A 241 -9.81 0.41 -26.57
CA HIS A 241 -9.40 1.75 -26.99
C HIS A 241 -10.51 2.54 -27.74
N ARG A 242 -11.51 1.87 -28.34
CA ARG A 242 -12.66 2.56 -28.97
C ARG A 242 -13.79 2.91 -28.01
N LEU A 243 -13.90 2.23 -26.87
CA LEU A 243 -15.01 2.42 -25.92
C LEU A 243 -14.64 3.40 -24.80
N PHE A 244 -13.35 3.52 -24.47
CA PHE A 244 -12.85 4.51 -23.52
C PHE A 244 -11.97 5.51 -24.27
N LYS A 245 -12.59 6.40 -25.04
CA LYS A 245 -11.96 7.69 -25.38
C LYS A 245 -12.06 8.58 -24.14
N LEU A 246 -11.04 8.49 -23.29
CA LEU A 246 -10.65 9.50 -22.32
C LEU A 246 -9.26 9.98 -22.74
#